data_AF-A0A4V6HRW6-F1
#
_entry.id   AF-A0A4V6HRW6-F1
#
_cell.length_a   1.000
_cell.length_b   1.000
_cell.length_c   1.000
_cell.angle_alpha   90.00
_cell.angle_beta   90.00
_cell.angle_gamma   90.00
#
_symmetry.space_group_name_H-M   'P 1'
#
loop_
_entity.id
_entity.type
_entity.pdbx_description
1 polymer ?
#
loop_
_entity_poly.entity_id
_entity_poly.type
_entity_poly.pdbx_seq_one_letter_code
_entity_poly.pdbx_strand_id
1 'polypeptide(L)' 'MNHKRLQIKTKAEDMYPEDYDFSIIFDTVENRKARHLMERKYVKGLEVPVNLKES' A
#
# COMPACT_ATOMS: atom_id res chain seq x y z
N MET A 1 3.60 37.63 -7.10
CA MET A 1 4.22 36.32 -7.39
C MET A 1 3.25 35.49 -8.23
N ASN A 2 3.51 35.34 -9.53
CA ASN A 2 2.62 34.66 -10.47
C ASN A 2 2.78 33.13 -10.31
N HIS A 3 1.78 32.44 -9.77
CA HIS A 3 1.81 30.98 -9.61
C HIS A 3 1.18 30.37 -10.87
N LYS A 4 2.00 29.80 -11.77
CA LYS A 4 1.49 29.11 -12.96
C LYS A 4 0.68 27.88 -12.52
N ARG A 5 -0.52 27.71 -13.10
CA ARG A 5 -1.41 26.56 -12.83
C ARG A 5 -0.75 25.26 -13.30
N LEU A 6 -0.70 24.27 -12.41
CA LEU A 6 -0.23 22.92 -12.74
C LEU A 6 -1.24 22.24 -13.68
N GLN A 7 -0.73 21.53 -14.69
CA GLN A 7 -1.52 20.69 -15.58
C GLN A 7 -1.17 19.23 -15.30
N ILE A 8 -2.20 18.39 -15.18
CA ILE A 8 -2.06 16.95 -14.97
C ILE A 8 -1.57 16.34 -16.30
N LYS A 9 -0.40 15.70 -16.29
CA LYS A 9 0.21 15.11 -17.49
C LYS A 9 -0.17 13.65 -17.75
N THR A 10 -0.66 12.96 -16.73
CA THR A 10 -0.84 11.51 -16.71
C THR A 10 -2.03 11.18 -15.81
N LYS A 11 -2.81 10.15 -16.15
CA LYS A 11 -3.92 9.70 -15.30
C LYS A 11 -3.38 8.99 -14.06
N ALA A 12 -4.17 8.97 -12.99
CA ALA A 12 -3.79 8.23 -11.79
C ALA A 12 -3.58 6.72 -12.07
N GLU A 13 -4.37 6.17 -13.00
CA GLU A 13 -4.28 4.77 -13.45
C GLU A 13 -2.90 4.42 -14.03
N ASP A 14 -2.24 5.35 -14.73
CA ASP A 14 -0.97 5.10 -15.41
C ASP A 14 0.26 5.31 -14.48
N MET A 15 0.05 5.73 -13.23
CA MET A 15 1.16 6.07 -12.34
C MET A 15 1.95 4.85 -11.84
N TYR A 16 1.30 3.70 -11.74
CA TYR A 16 1.89 2.47 -11.23
C TYR A 16 1.53 1.29 -12.14
N PRO A 17 2.42 0.30 -12.27
CA PRO A 17 2.10 -0.97 -12.92
C PRO A 17 0.87 -1.66 -12.29
N GLU A 18 0.18 -2.47 -13.09
CA GLU A 18 -1.04 -3.19 -12.67
C GLU A 18 -0.82 -4.12 -11.46
N ASP A 19 0.39 -4.64 -11.29
CA ASP A 19 0.77 -5.60 -10.25
C ASP A 19 1.60 -4.96 -9.11
N TYR A 20 1.61 -3.64 -9.00
CA TYR A 20 2.36 -2.96 -7.95
C TYR A 20 1.72 -3.12 -6.57
N ASP A 21 2.49 -3.64 -5.61
CA ASP A 21 2.05 -3.82 -4.22
C ASP A 21 2.06 -2.48 -3.46
N PHE A 22 0.91 -1.81 -3.38
CA PHE A 22 0.75 -0.56 -2.64
C PHE A 22 0.95 -0.70 -1.12
N SER A 23 0.95 -1.92 -0.56
CA SER A 23 1.29 -2.10 0.86
C SER A 23 2.71 -1.60 1.17
N ILE A 24 3.59 -1.50 0.17
CA ILE A 24 4.92 -0.91 0.32
C ILE A 24 4.86 0.56 0.78
N ILE A 25 3.83 1.30 0.38
CA ILE A 25 3.68 2.73 0.68
C ILE A 25 2.82 2.93 1.93
N PHE A 26 1.78 2.12 2.11
CA PHE A 26 0.76 2.34 3.15
C PHE A 26 0.98 1.53 4.42
N ASP A 27 1.73 0.42 4.36
CA ASP A 27 2.01 -0.43 5.53
C ASP A 27 3.45 -0.29 6.01
N THR A 28 3.67 -0.72 7.26
CA THR A 28 5.02 -0.87 7.79
C THR A 28 5.69 -2.14 7.24
N VAL A 29 7.02 -2.13 7.19
CA VAL A 29 7.81 -3.30 6.75
C VAL A 29 7.52 -4.53 7.60
N GLU A 30 7.29 -4.35 8.90
CA GLU A 30 6.97 -5.42 9.85
C GLU A 30 5.62 -6.05 9.54
N ASN A 31 4.57 -5.25 9.31
CA ASN A 31 3.24 -5.75 8.99
C ASN A 31 3.21 -6.49 7.66
N ARG A 32 3.92 -5.98 6.64
CA ARG A 32 4.03 -6.67 5.33
C ARG A 32 4.72 -8.03 5.45
N LYS A 33 5.82 -8.10 6.22
CA LYS A 33 6.54 -9.35 6.49
C LYS A 33 5.68 -10.34 7.29
N ALA A 34 4.95 -9.84 8.30
CA ALA A 34 4.05 -10.64 9.09
C ALA A 34 2.92 -11.24 8.24
N ARG A 35 2.28 -10.44 7.38
CA ARG A 35 1.29 -10.91 6.39
C ARG A 35 1.83 -12.03 5.51
N HIS A 36 2.99 -11.82 4.89
CA HIS A 36 3.59 -12.81 4.02
C HIS A 36 3.95 -14.11 4.77
N LEU A 37 4.37 -13.99 6.03
CA LEU A 37 4.66 -15.15 6.87
C LEU A 37 3.37 -15.93 7.24
N MET A 38 2.30 -15.21 7.60
CA MET A 38 0.99 -15.79 7.93
C MET A 38 0.32 -16.46 6.74
N GLU A 39 0.49 -15.90 5.53
CA GLU A 39 -0.01 -16.50 4.29
C GLU A 39 0.67 -17.84 4.00
N ARG A 40 1.96 -17.97 4.34
CA ARG A 40 2.72 -19.20 4.12
C ARG A 40 2.50 -20.26 5.20
N LYS A 41 2.29 -19.86 6.46
CA LYS A 41 2.11 -20.78 7.59
C LYS A 41 1.42 -20.11 8.77
N TYR A 42 0.73 -20.92 9.57
CA TYR A 42 0.22 -20.45 10.86
C TYR A 42 1.39 -20.14 11.81
N VAL A 43 1.39 -18.95 12.39
CA VAL A 43 2.35 -18.52 13.41
C VAL A 43 1.58 -18.11 14.66
N LYS A 44 1.80 -18.84 15.76
CA LYS A 44 1.11 -18.60 17.03
C LYS A 44 1.54 -17.26 17.62
N GLY A 45 0.57 -16.41 17.96
CA GLY A 45 0.80 -15.11 18.59
C GLY A 45 1.21 -13.98 17.63
N LEU A 46 1.16 -14.23 16.31
CA LEU A 46 1.36 -13.19 15.31
C LEU A 46 0.01 -12.57 14.95
N GLU A 47 -0.15 -11.29 15.27
CA GLU A 47 -1.35 -10.50 14.99
C GLU A 47 -0.97 -9.35 14.07
N VAL A 48 -1.71 -9.17 12.98
CA VAL A 48 -1.55 -8.04 12.06
C VAL A 48 -2.78 -7.16 12.17
N PRO A 49 -2.62 -5.83 12.40
CA PRO A 49 -3.76 -4.93 12.47
C PRO A 49 -4.49 -4.88 11.13
N VAL A 50 -5.77 -5.25 11.12
CA VAL A 50 -6.63 -5.10 9.95
C VAL A 50 -7.30 -3.74 10.05
N ASN A 51 -6.77 -2.76 9.32
CA ASN A 51 -7.46 -1.48 9.18
C ASN A 51 -8.66 -1.68 8.25
N LEU A 52 -9.85 -1.85 8.82
CA LEU A 52 -11.10 -1.67 8.09
C LEU A 52 -11.18 -0.20 7.66
N LYS A 53 -10.58 0.14 6.51
CA LYS A 53 -10.95 1.37 5.84
C LYS A 53 -12.33 1.13 5.24
N GLU A 54 -13.34 1.64 5.93
CA GLU A 54 -14.70 1.74 5.44
C GLU A 54 -14.67 2.39 4.05
N SER A 55 -15.23 1.64 3.09
CA SER A 55 -15.41 1.95 1.67
C SER A 55 -16.43 3.06 1.45
#